data_AF-A0A7J4PPI5-F1
#
_entry.id   AF-A0A7J4PPI5-F1
#
_cell.length_a   1.000
_cell.length_b   1.000
_cell.length_c   1.000
_cell.angle_alpha   90.00
_cell.angle_beta   90.00
_cell.angle_gamma   90.00
#
_symmetry.space_group_name_H-M   'P 1'
#
loop_
_entity.id
_entity.type
_entity.pdbx_description
1 polymer ?
#
loop_
_entity_poly.entity_id
_entity_poly.type
_entity_poly.pdbx_seq_one_letter_code
_entity_poly.pdbx_strand_id
1 'polypeptide(L)'
;MGETSSNSGNANNIKNGSLRSLKSSQMGLSEENREVHLGAMYVYSKQINETKIVGEEVTRNIDKDNILNVISSLKAIGKQRCFNNLELNDNCKEWVTDILYDVSQDLDVKLKYLLNDFTNSMMTRMREKNKYVISIVSDGSLLVCHSRGREDTITPGWKVVRRMLDKDNVDRFVFFIKEKDSIDVYYYEHYPSESFVTWLGIPERDAFYDLGGKNRIYADIDGMHCSLELSDDEIQDLFINKKGKFEIEKNQLIFSTPIQRLQIGQIRVGRKRYISMKDFLQEYLARQYELTFYQNEYKKLISSLDPIITPFIDDANSVVKLVSGVEQTHILKTNSSIYVLFASKINSGTVIQLRESFLGEIYTRFLNTHPIRIFHAGMKMFSPTNGPLQIGSMDLFNEVKQSKLIESLINYYNSLQIRDVLLDRSLCYSIFHLLNKVNNDKPISLFFDKFDCEILADISRPSYGSLKVAQNEAKIIEFKSRDYMVGKNEDIPKRIATDLKNKLNDNPFKIYFFGVDEQTQELEPLSNKKFNSDRVGSIERRIILN
;
A
#
# COMPACT_ATOMS: atom_id res chain seq x y z
N MET A 1 -30.34 -56.49 24.73
CA MET A 1 -29.57 -57.31 23.77
C MET A 1 -28.17 -56.70 23.74
N GLY A 2 -27.28 -56.97 24.70
CA GLY A 2 -26.60 -58.23 25.02
C GLY A 2 -25.29 -58.26 24.19
N GLU A 3 -24.06 -58.41 24.67
CA GLU A 3 -23.44 -58.67 25.98
C GLU A 3 -21.91 -58.56 25.78
N THR A 4 -21.17 -57.83 26.64
CA THR A 4 -19.89 -58.18 27.35
C THR A 4 -18.66 -58.71 26.55
N SER A 5 -17.37 -58.45 26.82
CA SER A 5 -16.53 -58.29 28.05
C SER A 5 -15.08 -57.95 27.60
N SER A 6 -14.39 -56.89 28.05
CA SER A 6 -13.41 -56.73 29.17
C SER A 6 -12.07 -57.50 29.13
N ASN A 7 -11.02 -56.81 29.65
CA ASN A 7 -9.65 -57.20 30.07
C ASN A 7 -8.52 -57.09 29.03
N SER A 8 -7.29 -56.64 29.33
CA SER A 8 -6.60 -56.20 30.57
C SER A 8 -5.23 -55.60 30.16
N GLY A 9 -4.69 -54.64 30.93
CA GLY A 9 -3.38 -54.02 30.65
C GLY A 9 -2.16 -54.86 31.06
N ASN A 10 -0.96 -54.49 30.59
CA ASN A 10 0.22 -54.31 31.44
C ASN A 10 1.43 -53.69 30.71
N ALA A 11 2.29 -53.09 31.53
CA ALA A 11 3.46 -52.27 31.23
C ALA A 11 4.73 -53.03 30.75
N ASN A 12 5.66 -52.29 30.12
CA ASN A 12 7.12 -52.20 30.40
C ASN A 12 7.87 -51.69 29.15
N ASN A 13 8.54 -50.53 29.16
CA ASN A 13 9.92 -50.28 29.63
C ASN A 13 10.97 -51.25 29.07
N ILE A 14 12.01 -50.74 28.41
CA ILE A 14 13.44 -51.08 28.61
C ILE A 14 14.35 -50.21 27.69
N LYS A 15 15.25 -49.47 28.34
CA LYS A 15 16.51 -48.90 27.84
C LYS A 15 17.61 -49.97 27.79
N ASN A 16 18.71 -49.65 27.10
CA ASN A 16 20.03 -50.31 27.06
C ASN A 16 20.17 -51.39 25.97
N GLY A 17 21.25 -51.50 25.21
CA GLY A 17 22.53 -50.80 25.20
C GLY A 17 23.51 -51.55 24.29
N SER A 18 24.50 -50.81 23.78
CA SER A 18 25.92 -51.17 23.53
C SER A 18 26.32 -52.58 23.04
N LEU A 19 27.06 -52.61 21.93
CA LEU A 19 28.26 -53.47 21.72
C LEU A 19 29.03 -52.90 20.50
N ARG A 20 30.09 -52.11 20.71
CA ARG A 20 31.51 -52.48 20.78
C ARG A 20 32.07 -53.29 19.59
N SER A 21 32.93 -52.57 18.85
CA SER A 21 34.29 -52.90 18.40
C SER A 21 34.54 -53.94 17.30
N LEU A 22 35.11 -53.44 16.21
CA LEU A 22 36.31 -53.93 15.49
C LEU A 22 36.95 -52.66 14.89
N LYS A 23 38.03 -52.06 15.47
CA LYS A 23 39.46 -52.26 15.11
C LYS A 23 39.64 -52.71 13.65
N SER A 24 40.47 -52.14 12.79
CA SER A 24 41.60 -51.21 12.93
C SER A 24 42.17 -50.98 11.53
N SER A 25 42.41 -49.74 11.14
CA SER A 25 43.45 -49.42 10.16
C SER A 25 43.93 -48.00 10.43
N GLN A 26 44.98 -47.92 11.26
CA GLN A 26 45.88 -46.79 11.29
C GLN A 26 46.56 -46.69 9.91
N MET A 27 46.38 -45.55 9.24
CA MET A 27 47.41 -45.00 8.36
C MET A 27 47.50 -43.50 8.63
N GLY A 28 48.59 -43.13 9.30
CA GLY A 28 49.27 -41.84 9.22
C GLY A 28 48.43 -40.57 9.37
N LEU A 29 48.22 -40.14 10.61
CA LEU A 29 48.07 -38.72 10.90
C LEU A 29 49.45 -38.06 10.74
N SER A 30 49.68 -37.41 9.61
CA SER A 30 50.56 -36.24 9.57
C SER A 30 49.70 -35.01 9.80
N GLU A 31 49.99 -34.29 10.88
CA GLU A 31 49.55 -32.92 11.10
C GLU A 31 50.02 -32.06 9.92
N GLU A 32 49.16 -31.86 8.93
CA GLU A 32 49.31 -30.77 7.97
C GLU A 32 48.23 -29.73 8.27
N ASN A 33 48.68 -28.60 8.77
CA ASN A 33 47.97 -27.33 8.80
C ASN A 33 47.33 -27.07 7.42
N ARG A 34 46.08 -27.48 7.23
CA ARG A 34 45.25 -26.90 6.17
C ARG A 34 44.86 -25.51 6.64
N GLU A 35 45.70 -24.53 6.30
CA GLU A 35 45.26 -23.13 6.26
C GLU A 35 44.02 -23.07 5.36
N VAL A 36 42.86 -22.89 5.97
CA VAL A 36 41.68 -22.43 5.25
C VAL A 36 42.04 -21.03 4.76
N HIS A 37 42.31 -20.90 3.48
CA HIS A 37 42.49 -19.58 2.86
C HIS A 37 41.16 -18.85 2.91
N LEU A 38 40.95 -18.09 3.99
CA LEU A 38 39.92 -17.07 4.05
C LEU A 38 40.29 -15.99 3.04
N GLY A 39 39.33 -15.59 2.19
CA GLY A 39 39.51 -14.56 1.17
C GLY A 39 40.00 -13.22 1.74
N ALA A 40 40.26 -12.24 0.87
CA ALA A 40 40.66 -10.91 1.30
C ALA A 40 39.61 -10.31 2.26
N MET A 41 40.08 -9.70 3.35
CA MET A 41 39.22 -9.05 4.34
C MET A 41 39.81 -7.69 4.68
N TYR A 42 38.98 -6.65 4.58
CA TYR A 42 39.37 -5.28 4.83
C TYR A 42 38.52 -4.69 5.95
N VAL A 43 39.18 -3.95 6.85
CA VAL A 43 38.55 -3.30 7.98
C VAL A 43 38.78 -1.81 7.87
N TYR A 44 37.69 -1.06 7.83
CA TYR A 44 37.70 0.40 7.79
C TYR A 44 37.10 0.95 9.05
N SER A 45 37.66 2.06 9.52
CA SER A 45 37.17 2.75 10.71
C SER A 45 37.16 4.26 10.50
N LYS A 46 36.14 4.89 11.06
CA LYS A 46 35.92 6.33 11.00
C LYS A 46 35.38 6.81 12.35
N GLN A 47 36.01 7.84 12.92
CA GLN A 47 35.39 8.57 14.03
C GLN A 47 34.29 9.48 13.48
N ILE A 48 33.11 9.49 14.10
CA ILE A 48 31.89 10.05 13.48
C ILE A 48 32.02 11.54 13.10
N ASN A 49 32.75 12.32 13.89
CA ASN A 49 32.94 13.75 13.65
C ASN A 49 34.19 14.09 12.82
N GLU A 50 34.92 13.07 12.35
CA GLU A 50 36.13 13.26 11.57
C GLU A 50 35.89 12.85 10.11
N THR A 51 36.64 13.47 9.20
CA THR A 51 36.60 13.13 7.76
C THR A 51 37.58 12.02 7.40
N LYS A 52 38.52 11.72 8.29
CA LYS A 52 39.54 10.69 8.08
C LYS A 52 38.93 9.30 8.27
N ILE A 53 39.17 8.45 7.29
CA ILE A 53 38.83 7.03 7.31
C ILE A 53 40.14 6.26 7.21
N VAL A 54 40.31 5.26 8.08
CA VAL A 54 41.50 4.41 8.12
C VAL A 54 41.08 3.01 7.70
N GLY A 55 41.68 2.47 6.64
CA GLY A 55 41.46 1.12 6.13
C GLY A 55 42.72 0.27 6.27
N GLU A 56 42.55 -0.98 6.69
CA GLU A 56 43.64 -1.97 6.80
C GLU A 56 43.17 -3.34 6.29
N GLU A 57 44.04 -4.05 5.58
CA GLU A 57 43.83 -5.45 5.21
C GLU A 57 44.18 -6.37 6.40
N VAL A 58 43.30 -7.33 6.68
CA VAL A 58 43.53 -8.38 7.69
C VAL A 58 44.28 -9.53 7.04
N THR A 59 45.57 -9.63 7.32
CA THR A 59 46.45 -10.61 6.64
C THR A 59 46.48 -11.99 7.31
N ARG A 60 46.25 -12.08 8.63
CA ARG A 60 46.33 -13.36 9.38
C ARG A 60 44.97 -14.04 9.48
N ASN A 61 44.90 -15.32 9.11
CA ASN A 61 43.65 -16.11 9.14
C ASN A 61 43.01 -16.17 10.54
N ILE A 62 43.82 -16.29 11.60
CA ILE A 62 43.29 -16.32 12.98
C ILE A 62 42.52 -15.04 13.36
N ASP A 63 42.92 -13.88 12.82
CA ASP A 63 42.23 -12.62 13.07
C ASP A 63 40.96 -12.51 12.24
N LYS A 64 40.98 -13.03 11.00
CA LYS A 64 39.77 -13.15 10.16
C LYS A 64 38.73 -14.03 10.84
N ASP A 65 39.12 -15.19 11.37
CA ASP A 65 38.22 -16.09 12.12
C ASP A 65 37.62 -15.40 13.34
N ASN A 66 38.45 -14.68 14.10
CA ASN A 66 38.00 -13.93 15.27
C ASN A 66 36.97 -12.85 14.90
N ILE A 67 37.18 -12.14 13.80
CA ILE A 67 36.23 -11.14 13.28
C ILE A 67 34.93 -11.83 12.84
N LEU A 68 35.00 -12.92 12.08
CA LEU A 68 33.84 -13.68 11.62
C LEU A 68 32.98 -14.21 12.77
N ASN A 69 33.60 -14.62 13.88
CA ASN A 69 32.89 -15.06 15.08
C ASN A 69 32.06 -13.92 15.72
N VAL A 70 32.59 -12.71 15.74
CA VAL A 70 31.85 -11.54 16.23
C VAL A 70 30.75 -11.13 15.26
N ILE A 71 31.02 -11.12 13.95
CA ILE A 71 30.00 -10.86 12.92
C ILE A 71 28.85 -11.86 13.04
N SER A 72 29.14 -13.15 13.21
CA SER A 72 28.14 -14.20 13.42
C SER A 72 27.30 -13.95 14.68
N SER A 73 27.93 -13.46 15.74
CA SER A 73 27.25 -13.09 16.98
C SER A 73 26.32 -11.90 16.82
N LEU A 74 26.71 -10.90 16.01
CA LEU A 74 25.86 -9.76 15.63
C LEU A 74 24.71 -10.20 14.74
N LYS A 75 24.98 -11.01 13.70
CA LYS A 75 23.96 -11.59 12.82
C LYS A 75 22.85 -12.27 13.62
N ALA A 76 23.20 -13.03 14.67
CA ALA A 76 22.24 -13.74 15.52
C ALA A 76 21.27 -12.84 16.32
N ILE A 77 21.56 -11.54 16.49
CA ILE A 77 20.66 -10.58 17.16
C ILE A 77 19.96 -9.63 16.18
N GLY A 78 20.33 -9.69 14.90
CA GLY A 78 19.78 -8.83 13.86
C GLY A 78 18.42 -9.31 13.34
N LYS A 79 17.59 -8.36 12.91
CA LYS A 79 16.41 -8.62 12.07
C LYS A 79 16.87 -8.84 10.62
N GLN A 80 16.24 -9.78 9.91
CA GLN A 80 16.57 -10.09 8.51
C GLN A 80 15.54 -9.49 7.56
N ARG A 81 15.99 -8.89 6.45
CA ARG A 81 15.18 -8.45 5.32
C ARG A 81 15.88 -8.72 4.00
N CYS A 82 15.09 -8.84 2.93
CA CYS A 82 15.62 -8.84 1.57
C CYS A 82 15.99 -7.40 1.16
N PHE A 83 17.16 -7.23 0.55
CA PHE A 83 17.66 -5.92 0.07
C PHE A 83 16.70 -5.23 -0.90
N ASN A 84 16.01 -5.99 -1.76
CA ASN A 84 15.04 -5.45 -2.72
C ASN A 84 13.76 -4.91 -2.06
N ASN A 85 13.50 -5.29 -0.80
CA ASN A 85 12.37 -4.78 -0.02
C ASN A 85 12.74 -3.51 0.77
N LEU A 86 13.96 -2.99 0.59
CA LEU A 86 14.43 -1.74 1.19
C LEU A 86 14.43 -0.62 0.15
N GLU A 87 13.84 0.51 0.52
CA GLU A 87 13.82 1.78 -0.20
C GLU A 87 15.09 2.61 0.06
N LEU A 88 16.26 1.96 0.04
CA LEU A 88 17.54 2.64 0.15
C LEU A 88 17.67 3.71 -0.96
N ASN A 89 18.33 4.83 -0.66
CA ASN A 89 18.71 5.82 -1.67
C ASN A 89 19.53 5.14 -2.78
N ASP A 90 19.27 5.52 -4.04
CA ASP A 90 19.94 5.00 -5.23
C ASP A 90 21.47 4.95 -5.11
N ASN A 91 22.08 6.03 -4.58
CA ASN A 91 23.53 6.07 -4.35
C ASN A 91 24.00 4.99 -3.35
N CYS A 92 23.25 4.80 -2.26
CA CYS A 92 23.57 3.77 -1.27
C CYS A 92 23.39 2.37 -1.85
N LYS A 93 22.36 2.15 -2.68
CA LYS A 93 22.14 0.87 -3.37
C LYS A 93 23.30 0.54 -4.30
N GLU A 94 23.74 1.52 -5.09
CA GLU A 94 24.87 1.40 -6.00
C GLU A 94 26.15 1.05 -5.24
N TRP A 95 26.51 1.81 -4.20
CA TRP A 95 27.73 1.54 -3.43
C TRP A 95 27.73 0.17 -2.76
N VAL A 96 26.61 -0.24 -2.15
CA VAL A 96 26.51 -1.57 -1.52
C VAL A 96 26.65 -2.69 -2.56
N THR A 97 25.95 -2.56 -3.69
CA THR A 97 26.01 -3.57 -4.76
C THR A 97 27.43 -3.66 -5.32
N ASP A 98 28.03 -2.52 -5.65
CA ASP A 98 29.40 -2.48 -6.17
C ASP A 98 30.41 -3.13 -5.21
N ILE A 99 30.34 -2.81 -3.92
CA ILE A 99 31.25 -3.38 -2.91
C ILE A 99 31.08 -4.90 -2.80
N LEU A 100 29.85 -5.42 -2.94
CA LEU A 100 29.57 -6.86 -2.81
C LEU A 100 29.91 -7.67 -4.06
N TYR A 101 29.87 -7.06 -5.26
CA TYR A 101 30.10 -7.75 -6.53
C TYR A 101 31.50 -7.51 -7.10
N ASP A 102 32.14 -6.39 -6.77
CA ASP A 102 33.46 -6.04 -7.30
C ASP A 102 34.33 -5.32 -6.25
N VAL A 103 35.20 -6.08 -5.60
CA VAL A 103 36.24 -5.57 -4.70
C VAL A 103 37.41 -5.03 -5.56
N SER A 104 37.16 -4.00 -6.38
CA SER A 104 38.12 -3.41 -7.32
C SER A 104 38.92 -2.23 -6.75
N GLN A 105 39.74 -1.59 -7.60
CA GLN A 105 40.67 -0.48 -7.27
C GLN A 105 40.02 0.74 -6.60
N ASP A 106 38.69 0.85 -6.60
CA ASP A 106 37.95 1.98 -6.02
C ASP A 106 37.22 1.65 -4.71
N LEU A 107 37.49 0.50 -4.09
CA LEU A 107 36.87 0.08 -2.82
C LEU A 107 36.93 1.18 -1.75
N ASP A 108 38.09 1.81 -1.57
CA ASP A 108 38.31 2.89 -0.60
C ASP A 108 37.37 4.08 -0.82
N VAL A 109 37.15 4.45 -2.09
CA VAL A 109 36.31 5.58 -2.47
C VAL A 109 34.84 5.26 -2.20
N LYS A 110 34.37 4.08 -2.62
CA LYS A 110 32.98 3.64 -2.43
C LYS A 110 32.64 3.47 -0.95
N LEU A 111 33.53 2.84 -0.17
CA LEU A 111 33.38 2.73 1.28
C LEU A 111 33.38 4.08 1.96
N LYS A 112 34.23 5.01 1.51
CA LYS A 112 34.23 6.36 2.06
C LYS A 112 32.89 7.06 1.86
N TYR A 113 32.28 6.94 0.67
CA TYR A 113 30.96 7.50 0.43
C TYR A 113 29.89 6.84 1.30
N LEU A 114 29.86 5.51 1.35
CA LEU A 114 28.91 4.76 2.17
C LEU A 114 29.03 5.09 3.66
N LEU A 115 30.25 5.11 4.21
CA LEU A 115 30.49 5.42 5.61
C LEU A 115 30.13 6.87 5.93
N ASN A 116 30.38 7.81 5.01
CA ASN A 116 29.97 9.20 5.16
C ASN A 116 28.44 9.32 5.19
N ASP A 117 27.76 8.70 4.23
CA ASP A 117 26.30 8.67 4.14
C ASP A 117 25.67 8.08 5.41
N PHE A 118 26.18 6.94 5.87
CA PHE A 118 25.76 6.31 7.12
C PHE A 118 25.97 7.23 8.33
N THR A 119 27.14 7.86 8.47
CA THR A 119 27.39 8.81 9.57
C THR A 119 26.54 10.08 9.46
N ASN A 120 26.24 10.54 8.25
CA ASN A 120 25.48 11.75 8.00
C ASN A 120 24.03 11.61 8.45
N SER A 121 23.46 10.42 8.31
CA SER A 121 22.12 10.10 8.85
C SER A 121 22.01 10.27 10.37
N MET A 122 23.13 10.21 11.11
CA MET A 122 23.12 10.19 12.57
C MET A 122 22.84 11.55 13.19
N MET A 123 22.08 11.55 14.30
CA MET A 123 21.66 12.75 15.04
C MET A 123 22.18 12.79 16.49
N THR A 124 22.37 14.00 17.02
CA THR A 124 22.67 14.34 18.44
C THR A 124 23.62 13.37 19.16
N ARG A 125 23.12 12.51 20.05
CA ARG A 125 23.91 11.62 20.93
C ARG A 125 24.78 10.62 20.18
N MET A 126 24.39 10.28 18.96
CA MET A 126 25.12 9.34 18.11
C MET A 126 26.37 9.97 17.50
N ARG A 127 26.56 11.28 17.68
CA ARG A 127 27.75 12.04 17.29
C ARG A 127 28.60 12.46 18.48
N GLU A 128 28.34 11.93 19.68
CA GLU A 128 29.17 12.22 20.84
C GLU A 128 30.62 11.74 20.64
N LYS A 129 31.55 12.26 21.46
CA LYS A 129 32.95 11.84 21.42
C LYS A 129 33.06 10.33 21.68
N ASN A 130 34.12 9.72 21.15
CA ASN A 130 34.41 8.28 21.29
C ASN A 130 33.38 7.35 20.62
N LYS A 131 32.76 7.80 19.53
CA LYS A 131 31.88 6.99 18.69
C LYS A 131 32.49 6.77 17.32
N TYR A 132 32.39 5.54 16.85
CA TYR A 132 33.05 5.08 15.63
C TYR A 132 32.09 4.34 14.73
N VAL A 133 32.30 4.48 13.43
CA VAL A 133 31.73 3.59 12.43
C VAL A 133 32.83 2.69 11.91
N ILE A 134 32.56 1.39 11.92
CA ILE A 134 33.44 0.34 11.44
C ILE A 134 32.77 -0.29 10.23
N SER A 135 33.50 -0.42 9.12
CA SER A 135 33.10 -1.25 8.00
C SER A 135 34.00 -2.48 7.89
N ILE A 136 33.42 -3.64 7.63
CA ILE A 136 34.18 -4.86 7.34
C ILE A 136 33.70 -5.41 6.00
N VAL A 137 34.63 -5.57 5.08
CA VAL A 137 34.39 -6.11 3.74
C VAL A 137 35.14 -7.43 3.61
N SER A 138 34.42 -8.46 3.17
CA SER A 138 34.98 -9.74 2.74
C SER A 138 34.19 -10.24 1.53
N ASP A 139 34.66 -11.31 0.90
CA ASP A 139 34.03 -11.87 -0.30
C ASP A 139 32.50 -12.08 -0.10
N GLY A 140 31.71 -11.36 -0.88
CA GLY A 140 30.25 -11.38 -0.83
C GLY A 140 29.61 -10.83 0.44
N SER A 141 30.31 -10.07 1.30
CA SER A 141 29.70 -9.52 2.52
C SER A 141 30.24 -8.16 2.94
N LEU A 142 29.35 -7.32 3.47
CA LEU A 142 29.65 -5.96 3.93
C LEU A 142 28.94 -5.67 5.25
N LEU A 143 29.70 -5.46 6.32
CA LEU A 143 29.18 -4.98 7.61
C LEU A 143 29.45 -3.47 7.73
N VAL A 144 28.45 -2.70 8.14
CA VAL A 144 28.60 -1.32 8.62
C VAL A 144 28.06 -1.24 10.04
N CYS A 145 28.89 -0.85 11.00
CA CYS A 145 28.57 -0.91 12.42
C CYS A 145 28.92 0.39 13.14
N HIS A 146 27.97 0.94 13.89
CA HIS A 146 28.16 2.05 14.81
C HIS A 146 28.46 1.52 16.22
N SER A 147 29.61 1.89 16.76
CA SER A 147 30.12 1.38 18.03
C SER A 147 30.68 2.47 18.95
N ARG A 148 30.73 2.15 20.24
CA ARG A 148 31.33 2.96 21.31
C ARG A 148 32.80 2.57 21.50
N GLY A 149 33.70 3.55 21.46
CA GLY A 149 35.08 3.39 21.93
C GLY A 149 35.17 3.59 23.45
N ARG A 150 36.03 2.83 24.12
CA ARG A 150 36.40 3.02 25.54
C ARG A 150 37.80 3.65 25.64
N GLU A 151 38.21 4.09 26.82
CA GLU A 151 39.45 4.87 27.05
C GLU A 151 40.74 4.21 26.51
N ASP A 152 40.77 2.88 26.30
CA ASP A 152 41.91 2.14 25.71
C ASP A 152 41.94 2.09 24.17
N THR A 153 41.01 2.74 23.46
CA THR A 153 40.93 2.75 21.98
C THR A 153 41.55 4.02 21.37
N ILE A 154 42.84 4.26 21.62
CA ILE A 154 43.54 5.49 21.16
C ILE A 154 43.70 5.53 19.63
N THR A 155 43.63 4.39 18.92
CA THR A 155 43.56 4.34 17.45
C THR A 155 42.74 3.13 16.99
N PRO A 156 41.61 3.32 16.28
CA PRO A 156 40.85 2.21 15.74
C PRO A 156 41.64 1.54 14.59
N GLY A 157 41.87 0.24 14.73
CA GLY A 157 42.47 -0.65 13.74
C GLY A 157 41.98 -2.08 14.01
N TRP A 158 42.21 -3.03 13.11
CA TRP A 158 41.59 -4.37 13.19
C TRP A 158 41.86 -5.07 14.55
N LYS A 159 43.01 -4.76 15.19
CA LYS A 159 43.40 -5.27 16.51
C LYS A 159 42.44 -4.94 17.65
N VAL A 160 41.66 -3.86 17.53
CA VAL A 160 40.70 -3.42 18.57
C VAL A 160 39.24 -3.54 18.12
N VAL A 161 39.00 -3.80 16.84
CA VAL A 161 37.66 -3.95 16.25
C VAL A 161 36.84 -5.05 16.92
N ARG A 162 37.47 -6.14 17.37
CA ARG A 162 36.78 -7.19 18.13
C ARG A 162 36.01 -6.62 19.33
N ARG A 163 36.68 -5.80 20.16
CA ARG A 163 36.07 -5.19 21.35
C ARG A 163 35.00 -4.16 20.97
N MET A 164 35.20 -3.44 19.86
CA MET A 164 34.25 -2.44 19.40
C MET A 164 32.97 -3.06 18.82
N LEU A 165 33.06 -4.27 18.27
CA LEU A 165 31.94 -5.04 17.73
C LEU A 165 31.28 -5.98 18.77
N ASP A 166 31.74 -5.99 20.02
CA ASP A 166 31.03 -6.68 21.09
C ASP A 166 29.61 -6.10 21.24
N LYS A 167 28.62 -6.96 21.47
CA LYS A 167 27.19 -6.59 21.52
C LYS A 167 26.88 -5.41 22.44
N ASP A 168 27.60 -5.28 23.55
CA ASP A 168 27.41 -4.20 24.53
C ASP A 168 27.94 -2.84 24.06
N ASN A 169 28.84 -2.84 23.07
CA ASN A 169 29.46 -1.63 22.52
C ASN A 169 28.83 -1.23 21.19
N VAL A 170 28.02 -2.09 20.56
CA VAL A 170 27.33 -1.79 19.30
C VAL A 170 26.02 -1.04 19.57
N ASP A 171 25.94 0.18 19.05
CA ASP A 171 24.71 0.96 19.08
C ASP A 171 23.75 0.53 17.97
N ARG A 172 24.29 0.24 16.78
CA ARG A 172 23.56 -0.31 15.63
C ARG A 172 24.50 -0.92 14.58
N PHE A 173 23.99 -1.85 13.80
CA PHE A 173 24.73 -2.38 12.64
C PHE A 173 23.79 -2.72 11.49
N VAL A 174 24.38 -2.81 10.29
CA VAL A 174 23.76 -3.34 9.08
C VAL A 174 24.77 -4.25 8.41
N PHE A 175 24.35 -5.46 8.08
CA PHE A 175 25.18 -6.49 7.49
C PHE A 175 24.52 -7.02 6.23
N PHE A 176 25.14 -6.73 5.09
CA PHE A 176 24.72 -7.17 3.77
C PHE A 176 25.48 -8.45 3.41
N ILE A 177 24.75 -9.46 2.97
CA ILE A 177 25.30 -10.76 2.56
C ILE A 177 24.77 -11.09 1.17
N LYS A 178 25.68 -11.29 0.23
CA LYS A 178 25.36 -11.78 -1.11
C LYS A 178 25.09 -13.28 -1.03
N GLU A 179 23.86 -13.64 -1.33
CA GLU A 179 23.45 -15.01 -1.62
C GLU A 179 23.47 -15.23 -3.14
N LYS A 180 23.13 -16.44 -3.61
CA LYS A 180 23.23 -16.80 -5.05
C LYS A 180 22.49 -15.83 -5.98
N ASP A 181 21.27 -15.45 -5.62
CA ASP A 181 20.36 -14.67 -6.46
C ASP A 181 19.82 -13.40 -5.75
N SER A 182 20.26 -13.12 -4.52
CA SER A 182 19.73 -12.03 -3.70
C SER A 182 20.77 -11.49 -2.72
N ILE A 183 20.47 -10.35 -2.11
CA ILE A 183 21.23 -9.81 -0.98
C ILE A 183 20.32 -9.86 0.25
N ASP A 184 20.79 -10.54 1.29
CA ASP A 184 20.18 -10.53 2.61
C ASP A 184 20.76 -9.39 3.46
N VAL A 185 19.89 -8.68 4.17
CA VAL A 185 20.25 -7.57 5.04
C VAL A 185 19.87 -7.89 6.47
N TYR A 186 20.87 -7.96 7.35
CA TYR A 186 20.69 -8.11 8.79
C TYR A 186 20.94 -6.77 9.46
N TYR A 187 20.01 -6.30 10.28
CA TYR A 187 20.17 -5.02 10.97
C TYR A 187 19.72 -5.06 12.42
N TYR A 188 20.32 -4.19 13.23
CA TYR A 188 19.99 -4.05 14.64
C TYR A 188 20.21 -2.60 15.06
N GLU A 189 19.38 -2.13 15.98
CA GLU A 189 19.58 -0.86 16.68
C GLU A 189 19.15 -1.01 18.13
N HIS A 190 20.03 -0.61 19.05
CA HIS A 190 19.77 -0.73 20.50
C HIS A 190 18.63 0.20 20.95
N TYR A 191 18.55 1.40 20.36
CA TYR A 191 17.46 2.36 20.57
C TYR A 191 16.89 2.77 19.21
N PRO A 192 15.75 2.19 18.79
CA PRO A 192 15.15 2.48 17.48
C PRO A 192 15.02 3.98 17.20
N SER A 193 15.52 4.42 16.05
CA SER A 193 15.57 5.82 15.64
C SER A 193 15.10 6.02 14.21
N GLU A 194 14.32 7.08 13.99
CA GLU A 194 13.84 7.47 12.66
C GLU A 194 14.98 7.66 11.66
N SER A 195 16.10 8.25 12.10
CA SER A 195 17.30 8.40 11.27
C SER A 195 17.83 7.09 10.68
N PHE A 196 17.84 6.01 11.46
CA PHE A 196 18.42 4.74 11.02
C PHE A 196 17.44 3.97 10.14
N VAL A 197 16.17 3.98 10.51
CA VAL A 197 15.08 3.38 9.75
C VAL A 197 14.95 4.02 8.37
N THR A 198 15.02 5.35 8.29
CA THR A 198 15.05 6.10 7.02
C THR A 198 16.32 5.80 6.23
N TRP A 199 17.49 5.75 6.88
CA TRP A 199 18.74 5.44 6.18
C TRP A 199 18.73 4.02 5.58
N LEU A 200 18.18 3.05 6.32
CA LEU A 200 17.98 1.67 5.86
C LEU A 200 16.95 1.55 4.74
N GLY A 201 16.14 2.58 4.49
CA GLY A 201 15.04 2.52 3.54
C GLY A 201 13.93 1.57 3.98
N ILE A 202 13.67 1.45 5.28
CA ILE A 202 12.54 0.63 5.74
C ILE A 202 11.24 1.38 5.36
N PRO A 203 10.28 0.74 4.66
CA PRO A 203 9.02 1.38 4.27
C PRO A 203 8.30 2.00 5.47
N GLU A 204 7.59 3.13 5.28
CA GLU A 204 6.99 3.90 6.38
C GLU A 204 6.08 3.06 7.28
N ARG A 205 5.34 2.11 6.70
CA ARG A 205 4.52 1.14 7.44
C ARG A 205 5.35 0.33 8.44
N ASP A 206 6.49 -0.18 7.99
CA ASP A 206 7.40 -1.00 8.77
C ASP A 206 8.23 -0.17 9.75
N ALA A 207 8.66 1.01 9.32
CA ALA A 207 9.31 2.02 10.14
C ALA A 207 8.49 2.36 11.37
N PHE A 208 7.17 2.50 11.18
CA PHE A 208 6.25 2.76 12.25
C PHE A 208 6.12 1.60 13.23
N TYR A 209 6.18 0.33 12.79
CA TYR A 209 6.23 -0.82 13.70
C TYR A 209 7.54 -0.89 14.47
N ASP A 210 8.66 -0.57 13.80
CA ASP A 210 9.98 -0.58 14.40
C ASP A 210 10.18 0.57 15.41
N LEU A 211 9.48 1.70 15.23
CA LEU A 211 9.61 2.93 16.05
C LEU A 211 8.44 3.19 17.01
N GLY A 212 7.26 2.63 16.72
CA GLY A 212 5.99 2.95 17.36
C GLY A 212 5.40 1.75 18.09
N GLY A 213 5.30 1.85 19.43
CA GLY A 213 4.47 0.94 20.20
C GLY A 213 2.98 1.02 19.81
N LYS A 214 2.18 0.09 20.34
CA LYS A 214 0.73 -0.08 20.10
C LYS A 214 -0.05 1.23 19.99
N ASN A 215 -1.12 1.25 19.18
CA ASN A 215 -2.06 2.36 19.08
C ASN A 215 -2.76 2.55 20.44
N ARG A 216 -2.66 3.74 21.04
CA ARG A 216 -3.28 4.04 22.34
C ARG A 216 -4.40 5.03 22.18
N ILE A 217 -5.64 4.60 22.42
CA ILE A 217 -6.81 5.48 22.47
C ILE A 217 -7.08 5.79 23.95
N TYR A 218 -6.92 7.05 24.32
CA TYR A 218 -7.18 7.52 25.68
C TYR A 218 -8.60 8.04 25.79
N ALA A 219 -9.27 7.63 26.85
CA ALA A 219 -10.63 8.02 27.15
C ALA A 219 -10.81 8.18 28.67
N ASP A 220 -11.90 8.86 29.03
CA ASP A 220 -12.28 9.06 30.42
C ASP A 220 -13.60 8.36 30.70
N ILE A 221 -13.65 7.61 31.80
CA ILE A 221 -14.85 6.96 32.33
C ILE A 221 -15.01 7.41 33.77
N ASP A 222 -16.02 8.21 34.08
CA ASP A 222 -16.36 8.68 35.44
C ASP A 222 -15.14 9.24 36.23
N GLY A 223 -14.28 10.00 35.56
CA GLY A 223 -13.08 10.60 36.15
C GLY A 223 -11.85 9.68 36.20
N MET A 224 -11.96 8.43 35.74
CA MET A 224 -10.83 7.53 35.55
C MET A 224 -10.27 7.65 34.13
N HIS A 225 -8.99 7.99 34.04
CA HIS A 225 -8.24 7.94 32.79
C HIS A 225 -7.99 6.48 32.40
N CYS A 226 -8.50 6.07 31.26
CA CYS A 226 -8.29 4.75 30.68
C CYS A 226 -7.62 4.84 29.31
N SER A 227 -6.90 3.78 28.93
CA SER A 227 -6.29 3.66 27.61
C SER A 227 -6.58 2.29 27.02
N LEU A 228 -7.14 2.27 25.82
CA LEU A 228 -7.24 1.08 24.98
C LEU A 228 -5.96 0.99 24.16
N GLU A 229 -5.18 -0.08 24.36
CA GLU A 229 -3.99 -0.38 23.57
C GLU A 229 -4.34 -1.42 22.50
N LEU A 230 -4.24 -1.05 21.22
CA LEU A 230 -4.63 -1.89 20.09
C LEU A 230 -3.45 -2.08 19.13
N SER A 231 -3.25 -3.30 18.65
CA SER A 231 -2.39 -3.59 17.50
C SER A 231 -3.00 -3.03 16.22
N ASP A 232 -2.21 -2.94 15.15
CA ASP A 232 -2.74 -2.52 13.85
C ASP A 232 -3.77 -3.53 13.31
N ASP A 233 -3.62 -4.83 13.57
CA ASP A 233 -4.60 -5.85 13.18
C ASP A 233 -5.93 -5.64 13.92
N GLU A 234 -5.87 -5.27 15.21
CA GLU A 234 -7.05 -4.92 15.99
C GLU A 234 -7.69 -3.61 15.49
N ILE A 235 -6.89 -2.61 15.08
CA ILE A 235 -7.42 -1.42 14.42
C ILE A 235 -8.12 -1.79 13.10
N GLN A 236 -7.48 -2.60 12.27
CA GLN A 236 -8.03 -3.06 10.99
C GLN A 236 -9.36 -3.79 11.21
N ASP A 237 -9.41 -4.73 12.15
CA ASP A 237 -10.59 -5.54 12.37
C ASP A 237 -11.73 -4.78 13.04
N LEU A 238 -11.43 -4.03 14.10
CA LEU A 238 -12.46 -3.34 14.89
C LEU A 238 -12.98 -2.09 14.18
N PHE A 239 -12.10 -1.30 13.54
CA PHE A 239 -12.44 0.02 12.99
C PHE A 239 -12.69 0.00 11.49
N ILE A 240 -11.87 -0.72 10.71
CA ILE A 240 -11.95 -0.69 9.23
C ILE A 240 -12.91 -1.76 8.71
N ASN A 241 -12.76 -3.00 9.17
CA ASN A 241 -13.60 -4.13 8.79
C ASN A 241 -14.93 -4.15 9.57
N LYS A 242 -15.12 -3.22 10.51
CA LYS A 242 -16.32 -3.10 11.36
C LYS A 242 -16.73 -4.40 12.07
N LYS A 243 -15.74 -5.23 12.46
CA LYS A 243 -16.00 -6.43 13.29
C LYS A 243 -16.26 -6.07 14.75
N GLY A 244 -15.97 -4.83 15.16
CA GLY A 244 -16.26 -4.34 16.50
C GLY A 244 -17.78 -4.27 16.76
N LYS A 245 -18.19 -4.52 18.01
CA LYS A 245 -19.57 -4.33 18.48
C LYS A 245 -19.86 -2.89 18.90
N PHE A 246 -19.18 -1.93 18.30
CA PHE A 246 -19.26 -0.52 18.64
C PHE A 246 -19.30 0.36 17.38
N GLU A 247 -19.91 1.52 17.51
CA GLU A 247 -19.96 2.55 16.46
C GLU A 247 -19.08 3.74 16.83
N ILE A 248 -18.73 4.55 15.84
CA ILE A 248 -17.91 5.75 16.04
C ILE A 248 -18.70 6.95 15.54
N GLU A 249 -19.12 7.82 16.45
CA GLU A 249 -19.81 9.06 16.11
C GLU A 249 -19.21 10.20 16.92
N LYS A 250 -18.95 11.36 16.29
CA LYS A 250 -18.49 12.59 16.97
C LYS A 250 -17.33 12.37 17.95
N ASN A 251 -16.36 11.53 17.57
CA ASN A 251 -15.20 11.19 18.41
C ASN A 251 -15.54 10.44 19.71
N GLN A 252 -16.63 9.67 19.69
CA GLN A 252 -17.05 8.77 20.77
C GLN A 252 -17.12 7.34 20.25
N LEU A 253 -16.71 6.37 21.06
CA LEU A 253 -17.03 4.97 20.83
C LEU A 253 -18.39 4.69 21.48
N ILE A 254 -19.37 4.26 20.69
CA ILE A 254 -20.72 3.94 21.13
C ILE A 254 -20.84 2.43 21.23
N PHE A 255 -21.10 1.92 22.43
CA PHE A 255 -21.20 0.50 22.73
C PHE A 255 -22.65 0.12 23.02
N SER A 256 -22.99 -1.16 22.83
CA SER A 256 -24.35 -1.66 23.02
C SER A 256 -24.76 -1.79 24.50
N THR A 257 -23.87 -2.24 25.39
CA THR A 257 -23.98 -2.26 26.87
C THR A 257 -22.64 -2.78 27.45
N PRO A 258 -22.27 -2.56 28.74
CA PRO A 258 -22.90 -1.70 29.75
C PRO A 258 -22.42 -0.24 29.72
N ILE A 259 -21.23 0.02 29.16
CA ILE A 259 -20.83 1.39 28.78
C ILE A 259 -21.64 1.72 27.53
N GLN A 260 -22.25 2.91 27.46
CA GLN A 260 -22.97 3.33 26.25
C GLN A 260 -22.09 4.18 25.34
N ARG A 261 -21.31 5.08 25.92
CA ARG A 261 -20.46 6.03 25.18
C ARG A 261 -19.15 6.24 25.90
N LEU A 262 -18.07 6.24 25.13
CA LEU A 262 -16.73 6.53 25.61
C LEU A 262 -16.17 7.70 24.80
N GLN A 263 -15.94 8.83 25.46
CA GLN A 263 -15.34 10.00 24.81
C GLN A 263 -13.87 9.75 24.54
N ILE A 264 -13.45 9.87 23.30
CA ILE A 264 -12.04 9.81 22.93
C ILE A 264 -11.46 11.20 23.22
N GLY A 265 -10.50 11.27 24.14
CA GLY A 265 -9.78 12.50 24.47
C GLY A 265 -8.56 12.71 23.57
N GLN A 266 -7.80 11.64 23.34
CA GLN A 266 -6.65 11.65 22.43
C GLN A 266 -6.31 10.25 21.94
N ILE A 267 -5.66 10.17 20.80
CA ILE A 267 -5.07 8.94 20.27
C ILE A 267 -3.58 9.19 20.13
N ARG A 268 -2.75 8.24 20.56
CA ARG A 268 -1.30 8.31 20.38
C ARG A 268 -0.83 7.11 19.63
N VAL A 269 0.07 7.34 18.71
CA VAL A 269 0.87 6.27 18.14
C VAL A 269 2.32 6.69 18.05
N GLY A 270 3.19 5.91 18.70
CA GLY A 270 4.53 6.37 19.03
C GLY A 270 4.50 7.75 19.70
N ARG A 271 5.15 8.72 19.06
CA ARG A 271 5.20 10.13 19.52
C ARG A 271 4.08 11.01 18.97
N LYS A 272 3.39 10.57 17.91
CA LYS A 272 2.36 11.35 17.23
C LYS A 272 1.06 11.33 18.03
N ARG A 273 0.38 12.49 18.08
CA ARG A 273 -0.87 12.68 18.81
C ARG A 273 -1.95 13.11 17.83
N TYR A 274 -3.11 12.47 17.94
CA TYR A 274 -4.33 12.82 17.24
C TYR A 274 -5.40 13.18 18.25
N ILE A 275 -6.21 14.18 17.92
CA ILE A 275 -7.38 14.56 18.71
C ILE A 275 -8.64 13.90 18.13
N SER A 276 -8.64 13.61 16.83
CA SER A 276 -9.75 13.05 16.07
C SER A 276 -9.46 11.60 15.68
N MET A 277 -10.40 10.70 15.99
CA MET A 277 -10.43 9.33 15.49
C MET A 277 -10.47 9.28 13.97
N LYS A 278 -11.16 10.23 13.34
CA LYS A 278 -11.26 10.29 11.88
C LYS A 278 -9.89 10.57 11.25
N ASP A 279 -9.13 11.50 11.81
CA ASP A 279 -7.80 11.86 11.30
C ASP A 279 -6.81 10.71 11.51
N PHE A 280 -6.87 10.08 12.68
CA PHE A 280 -6.08 8.89 12.98
C PHE A 280 -6.38 7.76 11.98
N LEU A 281 -7.65 7.44 11.72
CA LEU A 281 -8.02 6.36 10.79
C LEU A 281 -7.62 6.68 9.35
N GLN A 282 -7.71 7.94 8.92
CA GLN A 282 -7.26 8.35 7.59
C GLN A 282 -5.75 8.10 7.43
N GLU A 283 -4.94 8.55 8.39
CA GLU A 283 -3.49 8.36 8.34
C GLU A 283 -3.09 6.89 8.53
N TYR A 284 -3.81 6.16 9.38
CA TYR A 284 -3.67 4.72 9.51
C TYR A 284 -3.87 4.02 8.15
N LEU A 285 -4.94 4.34 7.42
CA LEU A 285 -5.21 3.78 6.10
C LEU A 285 -4.14 4.18 5.08
N ALA A 286 -3.69 5.44 5.12
CA ALA A 286 -2.61 5.92 4.24
C ALA A 286 -1.32 5.11 4.46
N ARG A 287 -0.96 4.88 5.72
CA ARG A 287 0.23 4.11 6.09
C ARG A 287 0.07 2.62 5.76
N GLN A 288 -1.06 2.03 6.15
CA GLN A 288 -1.32 0.60 5.98
C GLN A 288 -1.28 0.17 4.51
N TYR A 289 -1.69 1.07 3.61
CA TYR A 289 -1.68 0.84 2.17
C TYR A 289 -0.56 1.59 1.42
N GLU A 290 0.41 2.17 2.13
CA GLU A 290 1.55 2.90 1.55
C GLU A 290 1.13 3.99 0.54
N LEU A 291 -0.02 4.63 0.76
CA LEU A 291 -0.61 5.57 -0.20
C LEU A 291 0.29 6.80 -0.42
N THR A 292 1.04 7.21 0.60
CA THR A 292 2.00 8.32 0.52
C THR A 292 3.18 7.98 -0.39
N PHE A 293 3.67 6.73 -0.36
CA PHE A 293 4.69 6.25 -1.30
C PHE A 293 4.18 6.41 -2.74
N TYR A 294 2.99 5.88 -3.06
CA TYR A 294 2.44 5.99 -4.42
C TYR A 294 2.14 7.42 -4.84
N GLN A 295 1.68 8.29 -3.92
CA GLN A 295 1.51 9.72 -4.20
C GLN A 295 2.84 10.38 -4.59
N ASN A 296 3.92 10.04 -3.90
CA ASN A 296 5.26 10.56 -4.20
C ASN A 296 5.77 10.03 -5.54
N GLU A 297 5.61 8.73 -5.82
CA GLU A 297 5.99 8.14 -7.10
C GLU A 297 5.20 8.74 -8.27
N TYR A 298 3.88 8.94 -8.09
CA TYR A 298 3.06 9.62 -9.09
C TYR A 298 3.57 11.04 -9.33
N LYS A 299 3.86 11.80 -8.27
CA LYS A 299 4.37 13.17 -8.37
C LYS A 299 5.72 13.20 -9.11
N LYS A 300 6.64 12.29 -8.80
CA LYS A 300 7.92 12.14 -9.50
C LYS A 300 7.69 11.88 -10.98
N LEU A 301 6.86 10.89 -11.31
CA LEU A 301 6.53 10.50 -12.68
C LEU A 301 5.99 11.69 -13.49
N ILE A 302 4.96 12.38 -13.00
CA ILE A 302 4.35 13.50 -13.76
C ILE A 302 5.21 14.77 -13.79
N SER A 303 6.20 14.89 -12.88
CA SER A 303 7.15 16.01 -12.88
C SER A 303 8.35 15.79 -13.80
N SER A 304 8.54 14.55 -14.27
CA SER A 304 9.61 14.18 -15.20
C SER A 304 9.21 14.44 -16.66
N LEU A 305 10.20 14.47 -17.55
CA LEU A 305 9.97 14.50 -19.00
C LEU A 305 9.61 13.11 -19.57
N ASP A 306 9.73 12.05 -18.78
CA ASP A 306 9.56 10.68 -19.23
C ASP A 306 8.19 10.42 -19.86
N PRO A 307 7.05 10.84 -19.27
CA PRO A 307 5.75 10.60 -19.88
C PRO A 307 5.59 11.23 -21.27
N ILE A 308 6.33 12.30 -21.57
CA ILE A 308 6.28 12.97 -22.88
C ILE A 308 6.98 12.12 -23.95
N ILE A 309 8.05 11.43 -23.57
CA ILE A 309 8.96 10.73 -24.49
C ILE A 309 8.57 9.24 -24.60
N THR A 310 7.98 8.67 -23.56
CA THR A 310 7.69 7.25 -23.47
C THR A 310 6.28 7.00 -22.95
N PRO A 311 5.49 6.11 -23.58
CA PRO A 311 4.19 5.73 -23.06
C PRO A 311 4.30 4.98 -21.72
N PHE A 312 3.39 5.31 -20.81
CA PHE A 312 3.20 4.60 -19.54
C PHE A 312 1.82 3.94 -19.50
N ILE A 313 1.78 2.72 -18.98
CA ILE A 313 0.56 1.94 -18.78
C ILE A 313 0.42 1.59 -17.30
N ASP A 314 -0.73 1.91 -16.75
CA ASP A 314 -1.18 1.59 -15.41
C ASP A 314 -1.84 0.21 -15.40
N ASP A 315 -1.25 -0.72 -14.65
CA ASP A 315 -1.68 -2.11 -14.54
C ASP A 315 -1.97 -2.48 -13.08
N ALA A 316 -2.57 -3.65 -12.84
CA ALA A 316 -3.04 -4.06 -11.51
C ALA A 316 -1.91 -4.03 -10.46
N ASN A 317 -0.76 -4.60 -10.80
CA ASN A 317 0.37 -4.79 -9.89
C ASN A 317 1.55 -3.86 -10.19
N SER A 318 1.46 -2.99 -11.20
CA SER A 318 2.58 -2.13 -11.58
C SER A 318 2.17 -0.96 -12.47
N VAL A 319 3.02 0.06 -12.54
CA VAL A 319 3.06 1.01 -13.65
C VAL A 319 4.22 0.59 -14.55
N VAL A 320 3.96 0.38 -15.84
CA VAL A 320 4.97 -0.04 -16.82
C VAL A 320 5.30 1.10 -17.79
N LYS A 321 6.57 1.14 -18.20
CA LYS A 321 7.11 2.04 -19.22
C LYS A 321 7.41 1.23 -20.49
N LEU A 322 6.97 1.71 -21.66
CA LEU A 322 7.19 1.03 -22.94
C LEU A 322 8.47 1.52 -23.62
N VAL A 323 9.59 0.82 -23.44
CA VAL A 323 10.89 1.16 -24.05
C VAL A 323 11.11 0.27 -25.27
N SER A 324 11.13 0.87 -26.47
CA SER A 324 11.33 0.14 -27.74
C SER A 324 10.37 -1.04 -27.93
N GLY A 325 9.12 -0.89 -27.46
CA GLY A 325 8.08 -1.93 -27.52
C GLY A 325 8.16 -3.00 -26.43
N VAL A 326 9.13 -2.92 -25.51
CA VAL A 326 9.26 -3.83 -24.36
C VAL A 326 8.71 -3.15 -23.11
N GLU A 327 7.85 -3.85 -22.39
CA GLU A 327 7.34 -3.39 -21.09
C GLU A 327 8.42 -3.54 -20.01
N GLN A 328 8.73 -2.44 -19.34
CA GLN A 328 9.61 -2.40 -18.18
C GLN A 328 8.82 -1.92 -16.97
N THR A 329 8.93 -2.64 -15.85
CA THR A 329 8.28 -2.21 -14.60
C THR A 329 8.95 -0.93 -14.11
N HIS A 330 8.17 0.14 -13.96
CA HIS A 330 8.62 1.41 -13.44
C HIS A 330 8.30 1.56 -11.95
N ILE A 331 7.07 1.21 -11.56
CA ILE A 331 6.61 1.24 -10.16
C ILE A 331 5.92 -0.08 -9.87
N LEU A 332 6.29 -0.76 -8.80
CA LEU A 332 5.61 -1.97 -8.32
C LEU A 332 4.49 -1.60 -7.33
N LYS A 333 3.33 -2.22 -7.46
CA LYS A 333 2.20 -2.09 -6.54
C LYS A 333 2.04 -3.40 -5.76
N THR A 334 2.34 -3.35 -4.48
CA THR A 334 2.40 -4.51 -3.58
C THR A 334 1.13 -4.67 -2.74
N ASN A 335 0.25 -3.68 -2.76
CA ASN A 335 -0.94 -3.62 -1.92
C ASN A 335 -2.12 -4.40 -2.51
N SER A 336 -2.31 -5.65 -2.08
CA SER A 336 -3.41 -6.50 -2.55
C SER A 336 -4.82 -6.10 -2.08
N SER A 337 -4.90 -5.26 -1.04
CA SER A 337 -6.17 -4.88 -0.40
C SER A 337 -6.82 -3.61 -0.98
N ILE A 338 -6.11 -2.88 -1.84
CA ILE A 338 -6.59 -1.66 -2.50
C ILE A 338 -5.95 -1.52 -3.88
N TYR A 339 -6.75 -1.21 -4.88
CA TYR A 339 -6.23 -0.90 -6.22
C TYR A 339 -5.74 0.55 -6.24
N VAL A 340 -4.45 0.72 -6.50
CA VAL A 340 -3.82 2.03 -6.65
C VAL A 340 -3.75 2.41 -8.12
N LEU A 341 -4.42 3.49 -8.52
CA LEU A 341 -4.48 3.98 -9.89
C LEU A 341 -3.46 5.10 -10.13
N PHE A 342 -2.78 5.03 -11.27
CA PHE A 342 -1.93 6.09 -11.83
C PHE A 342 -2.50 6.64 -13.14
N ALA A 343 -3.43 5.91 -13.78
CA ALA A 343 -4.04 6.29 -15.06
C ALA A 343 -4.69 7.68 -14.99
N SER A 344 -4.16 8.63 -15.76
CA SER A 344 -4.55 10.03 -15.68
C SER A 344 -4.21 10.80 -16.95
N LYS A 345 -4.89 11.93 -17.15
CA LYS A 345 -4.51 12.95 -18.12
C LYS A 345 -3.53 13.91 -17.44
N ILE A 346 -2.32 14.04 -17.99
CA ILE A 346 -1.27 14.92 -17.48
C ILE A 346 -1.37 16.29 -18.17
N ASN A 347 -0.99 17.36 -17.49
CA ASN A 347 -1.04 18.74 -17.99
C ASN A 347 -0.32 18.97 -19.33
N SER A 348 0.63 18.10 -19.71
CA SER A 348 1.31 18.11 -21.01
C SER A 348 0.43 17.62 -22.18
N GLY A 349 -0.79 17.17 -21.92
CA GLY A 349 -1.65 16.48 -22.89
C GLY A 349 -1.35 14.98 -23.01
N THR A 350 -0.32 14.48 -22.35
CA THR A 350 0.02 13.05 -22.30
C THR A 350 -0.93 12.30 -21.36
N VAL A 351 -1.13 11.01 -21.62
CA VAL A 351 -1.99 10.13 -20.84
C VAL A 351 -1.18 8.96 -20.29
N ILE A 352 -1.27 8.70 -18.98
CA ILE A 352 -0.93 7.39 -18.42
C ILE A 352 -2.13 6.49 -18.71
N GLN A 353 -1.96 5.51 -19.57
CA GLN A 353 -3.07 4.68 -20.04
C GLN A 353 -3.47 3.68 -18.95
N LEU A 354 -4.75 3.36 -18.84
CA LEU A 354 -5.21 2.25 -18.00
C LEU A 354 -5.23 0.97 -18.84
N ARG A 355 -4.60 -0.11 -18.37
CA ARG A 355 -4.63 -1.39 -19.08
C ARG A 355 -6.06 -1.93 -19.11
N GLU A 356 -6.51 -2.37 -20.28
CA GLU A 356 -7.87 -2.88 -20.48
C GLU A 356 -8.18 -4.10 -19.61
N SER A 357 -7.24 -5.03 -19.47
CA SER A 357 -7.39 -6.20 -18.58
C SER A 357 -7.57 -5.79 -17.12
N PHE A 358 -6.87 -4.75 -16.67
CA PHE A 358 -6.99 -4.25 -15.30
C PHE A 358 -8.33 -3.56 -15.08
N LEU A 359 -8.78 -2.71 -16.02
CA LEU A 359 -10.13 -2.15 -15.99
C LEU A 359 -11.20 -3.25 -15.97
N GLY A 360 -11.04 -4.27 -16.82
CA GLY A 360 -11.95 -5.41 -16.91
C GLY A 360 -12.02 -6.22 -15.61
N GLU A 361 -10.90 -6.37 -14.89
CA GLU A 361 -10.86 -6.98 -13.56
C GLU A 361 -11.69 -6.18 -12.54
N ILE A 362 -11.44 -4.86 -12.45
CA ILE A 362 -12.19 -3.97 -11.55
C ILE A 362 -13.69 -4.01 -11.89
N TYR A 363 -14.03 -3.93 -13.17
CA TYR A 363 -15.40 -3.96 -13.67
C TYR A 363 -16.09 -5.29 -13.33
N THR A 364 -15.45 -6.42 -13.60
CA THR A 364 -15.98 -7.75 -13.29
C THR A 364 -16.24 -7.93 -11.80
N ARG A 365 -15.32 -7.47 -10.94
CA ARG A 365 -15.52 -7.49 -9.48
C ARG A 365 -16.71 -6.64 -9.06
N PHE A 366 -16.90 -5.48 -9.69
CA PHE A 366 -17.99 -4.56 -9.40
C PHE A 366 -19.34 -5.19 -9.76
N LEU A 367 -19.45 -5.78 -10.95
CA LEU A 367 -20.67 -6.49 -11.36
C LEU A 367 -21.03 -7.64 -10.44
N ASN A 368 -20.02 -8.36 -9.96
CA ASN A 368 -20.20 -9.48 -9.04
C ASN A 368 -20.34 -9.03 -7.57
N THR A 369 -20.53 -7.73 -7.30
CA THR A 369 -20.68 -7.16 -5.95
C THR A 369 -19.54 -7.46 -4.98
N HIS A 370 -18.35 -7.81 -5.51
CA HIS A 370 -17.18 -8.02 -4.68
C HIS A 370 -16.70 -6.66 -4.15
N PRO A 371 -16.32 -6.56 -2.87
CA PRO A 371 -15.74 -5.34 -2.33
C PRO A 371 -14.50 -4.93 -3.12
N ILE A 372 -14.48 -3.67 -3.54
CA ILE A 372 -13.39 -3.03 -4.27
C ILE A 372 -13.02 -1.75 -3.53
N ARG A 373 -11.72 -1.56 -3.31
CA ARG A 373 -11.18 -0.30 -2.79
C ARG A 373 -10.29 0.29 -3.85
N ILE A 374 -10.50 1.56 -4.20
CA ILE A 374 -9.71 2.27 -5.20
C ILE A 374 -9.12 3.53 -4.60
N PHE A 375 -7.84 3.77 -4.86
CA PHE A 375 -7.16 5.01 -4.57
C PHE A 375 -6.36 5.48 -5.79
N HIS A 376 -6.56 6.72 -6.21
CA HIS A 376 -5.78 7.35 -7.25
C HIS A 376 -4.57 8.08 -6.66
N ALA A 377 -3.36 7.71 -7.07
CA ALA A 377 -2.09 8.23 -6.56
C ALA A 377 -1.91 9.74 -6.78
N GLY A 378 -2.45 10.29 -7.87
CA GLY A 378 -2.46 11.74 -8.12
C GLY A 378 -3.44 12.58 -7.29
N MET A 379 -4.15 12.01 -6.31
CA MET A 379 -5.20 12.71 -5.58
C MET A 379 -5.03 12.64 -4.06
N LYS A 380 -5.61 13.63 -3.37
CA LYS A 380 -5.73 13.62 -1.91
C LYS A 380 -6.68 12.52 -1.47
N MET A 381 -6.45 11.98 -0.27
CA MET A 381 -7.43 11.10 0.38
C MET A 381 -8.72 11.86 0.71
N PHE A 382 -9.83 11.11 0.82
CA PHE A 382 -11.13 11.68 1.21
C PHE A 382 -11.05 12.44 2.54
N SER A 383 -11.90 13.45 2.73
CA SER A 383 -11.99 14.14 4.03
C SER A 383 -12.41 13.17 5.14
N PRO A 384 -11.72 13.14 6.28
CA PRO A 384 -12.08 12.28 7.41
C PRO A 384 -13.55 12.43 7.84
N THR A 385 -14.15 13.61 7.62
CA THR A 385 -15.56 13.86 7.93
C THR A 385 -16.53 13.01 7.14
N ASN A 386 -16.23 12.76 5.87
CA ASN A 386 -17.16 12.18 4.89
C ASN A 386 -16.92 10.68 4.66
N GLY A 387 -15.70 10.19 4.98
CA GLY A 387 -15.33 8.81 4.67
C GLY A 387 -15.07 8.58 3.16
N PRO A 388 -14.73 7.34 2.77
CA PRO A 388 -14.63 6.99 1.35
C PRO A 388 -16.00 7.12 0.66
N LEU A 389 -16.00 7.50 -0.61
CA LEU A 389 -17.23 7.54 -1.40
C LEU A 389 -17.58 6.12 -1.83
N GLN A 390 -18.69 5.60 -1.33
CA GLN A 390 -19.19 4.27 -1.69
C GLN A 390 -20.19 4.34 -2.84
N ILE A 391 -19.95 3.56 -3.89
CA ILE A 391 -20.87 3.34 -5.01
C ILE A 391 -21.02 1.82 -5.16
N GLY A 392 -22.15 1.25 -4.73
CA GLY A 392 -22.34 -0.20 -4.71
C GLY A 392 -21.25 -0.90 -3.89
N SER A 393 -20.51 -1.82 -4.52
CA SER A 393 -19.39 -2.53 -3.90
C SER A 393 -18.04 -1.83 -4.00
N MET A 394 -17.98 -0.61 -4.58
CA MET A 394 -16.76 0.15 -4.80
C MET A 394 -16.63 1.30 -3.80
N ASP A 395 -15.54 1.30 -3.03
CA ASP A 395 -15.13 2.39 -2.15
C ASP A 395 -14.00 3.19 -2.80
N LEU A 396 -14.23 4.50 -3.00
CA LEU A 396 -13.22 5.42 -3.51
C LEU A 396 -12.54 6.16 -2.35
N PHE A 397 -11.23 5.98 -2.21
CA PHE A 397 -10.42 6.49 -1.10
C PHE A 397 -9.87 7.91 -1.33
N ASN A 398 -10.31 8.59 -2.39
CA ASN A 398 -9.90 9.97 -2.70
C ASN A 398 -10.99 11.02 -2.41
N GLU A 399 -10.57 12.27 -2.32
CA GLU A 399 -11.48 13.42 -2.29
C GLU A 399 -12.14 13.64 -3.66
N VAL A 400 -13.32 13.06 -3.86
CA VAL A 400 -14.13 13.18 -5.08
C VAL A 400 -15.19 14.28 -4.89
N LYS A 401 -15.27 15.23 -5.83
CA LYS A 401 -16.29 16.29 -5.82
C LYS A 401 -17.64 15.66 -6.16
N GLN A 402 -18.67 16.01 -5.40
CA GLN A 402 -20.05 15.59 -5.60
C GLN A 402 -20.96 16.81 -5.57
N SER A 403 -21.91 16.90 -6.51
CA SER A 403 -23.04 17.81 -6.40
C SER A 403 -24.15 17.15 -5.57
N LYS A 404 -25.10 17.93 -5.04
CA LYS A 404 -26.27 17.38 -4.32
C LYS A 404 -27.03 16.33 -5.14
N LEU A 405 -27.08 16.50 -6.46
CA LEU A 405 -27.70 15.54 -7.37
C LEU A 405 -26.96 14.19 -7.37
N ILE A 406 -25.64 14.22 -7.51
CA ILE A 406 -24.79 13.01 -7.50
C ILE A 406 -24.92 12.29 -6.16
N GLU A 407 -24.83 13.04 -5.06
CA GLU A 407 -25.00 12.49 -3.71
C GLU A 407 -26.36 11.80 -3.53
N SER A 408 -27.44 12.47 -3.97
CA SER A 408 -28.78 11.90 -3.89
C SER A 408 -28.95 10.64 -4.76
N LEU A 409 -28.32 10.62 -5.94
CA LEU A 409 -28.34 9.48 -6.85
C LEU A 409 -27.56 8.28 -6.28
N ILE A 410 -26.38 8.51 -5.70
CA ILE A 410 -25.57 7.48 -5.05
C ILE A 410 -26.31 6.92 -3.83
N ASN A 411 -26.89 7.79 -2.99
CA ASN A 411 -27.68 7.37 -1.84
C ASN A 411 -28.87 6.51 -2.26
N TYR A 412 -29.57 6.90 -3.34
CA TYR A 412 -30.66 6.12 -3.91
C TYR A 412 -30.18 4.75 -4.38
N TYR A 413 -29.11 4.71 -5.20
CA TYR A 413 -28.53 3.48 -5.73
C TYR A 413 -28.10 2.52 -4.61
N ASN A 414 -27.37 3.01 -3.61
CA ASN A 414 -26.90 2.19 -2.48
C ASN A 414 -28.04 1.70 -1.57
N SER A 415 -29.17 2.41 -1.52
CA SER A 415 -30.33 2.03 -0.69
C SER A 415 -31.20 0.93 -1.31
N LEU A 416 -31.03 0.65 -2.60
CA LEU A 416 -31.90 -0.25 -3.35
C LEU A 416 -31.26 -1.61 -3.60
N GLN A 417 -32.09 -2.65 -3.62
CA GLN A 417 -31.76 -3.94 -4.23
C GLN A 417 -32.37 -3.97 -5.63
N ILE A 418 -31.69 -3.33 -6.59
CA ILE A 418 -32.13 -3.29 -7.98
C ILE A 418 -31.91 -4.68 -8.57
N ARG A 419 -33.02 -5.37 -8.88
CA ARG A 419 -32.97 -6.71 -9.49
C ARG A 419 -32.85 -6.66 -11.00
N ASP A 420 -33.29 -5.54 -11.58
CA ASP A 420 -33.23 -5.32 -13.02
C ASP A 420 -31.83 -4.88 -13.44
N VAL A 421 -31.16 -5.73 -14.22
CA VAL A 421 -29.77 -5.50 -14.61
C VAL A 421 -29.64 -4.25 -15.47
N LEU A 422 -30.58 -3.99 -16.38
CA LEU A 422 -30.48 -2.82 -17.25
C LEU A 422 -30.63 -1.51 -16.48
N LEU A 423 -31.59 -1.48 -15.54
CA LEU A 423 -31.81 -0.34 -14.66
C LEU A 423 -30.59 -0.09 -13.78
N ASP A 424 -30.05 -1.15 -13.17
CA ASP A 424 -28.84 -1.12 -12.36
C ASP A 424 -27.65 -0.54 -13.15
N ARG A 425 -27.38 -1.06 -14.34
CA ARG A 425 -26.29 -0.59 -15.21
C ARG A 425 -26.50 0.85 -15.65
N SER A 426 -27.73 1.25 -15.97
CA SER A 426 -28.03 2.61 -16.40
C SER A 426 -27.84 3.64 -15.28
N LEU A 427 -28.17 3.26 -14.04
CA LEU A 427 -27.90 4.10 -12.87
C LEU A 427 -26.41 4.20 -12.59
N CYS A 428 -25.67 3.09 -12.66
CA CYS A 428 -24.22 3.10 -12.58
C CYS A 428 -23.60 4.02 -13.63
N TYR A 429 -23.99 3.88 -14.90
CA TYR A 429 -23.54 4.73 -15.99
C TYR A 429 -23.79 6.21 -15.67
N SER A 430 -25.00 6.55 -15.21
CA SER A 430 -25.36 7.92 -14.85
C SER A 430 -24.49 8.47 -13.72
N ILE A 431 -24.21 7.67 -12.69
CA ILE A 431 -23.35 8.05 -11.56
C ILE A 431 -21.92 8.32 -12.05
N PHE A 432 -21.30 7.36 -12.76
CA PHE A 432 -19.91 7.50 -13.19
C PHE A 432 -19.72 8.60 -14.24
N HIS A 433 -20.67 8.76 -15.17
CA HIS A 433 -20.65 9.84 -16.16
C HIS A 433 -20.75 11.23 -15.52
N LEU A 434 -21.64 11.39 -14.53
CA LEU A 434 -21.76 12.66 -13.79
C LEU A 434 -20.51 12.93 -12.92
N LEU A 435 -19.95 11.90 -12.29
CA LEU A 435 -18.70 12.02 -11.54
C LEU A 435 -17.53 12.43 -12.42
N ASN A 436 -17.41 11.85 -13.63
CA ASN A 436 -16.43 12.23 -14.65
C ASN A 436 -16.57 13.71 -15.00
N LYS A 437 -17.78 14.17 -15.32
CA LYS A 437 -18.05 15.59 -15.65
C LYS A 437 -17.65 16.56 -14.53
N VAL A 438 -17.99 16.26 -13.28
CA VAL A 438 -17.73 17.14 -12.12
C VAL A 438 -16.27 17.10 -11.66
N ASN A 439 -15.55 16.03 -11.98
CA ASN A 439 -14.14 15.84 -11.61
C ASN A 439 -13.21 15.83 -12.83
N ASN A 440 -13.60 16.44 -13.95
CA ASN A 440 -12.82 16.45 -15.19
C ASN A 440 -11.44 17.10 -15.03
N ASP A 441 -11.26 17.93 -14.01
CA ASP A 441 -10.02 18.60 -13.63
C ASP A 441 -9.11 17.74 -12.74
N LYS A 442 -9.56 16.53 -12.37
CA LYS A 442 -8.84 15.63 -11.47
C LYS A 442 -8.29 14.40 -12.20
N PRO A 443 -7.16 13.84 -11.73
CA PRO A 443 -6.56 12.64 -12.32
C PRO A 443 -7.51 11.43 -12.48
N ILE A 444 -8.36 11.15 -11.48
CA ILE A 444 -9.32 10.02 -11.50
C ILE A 444 -10.37 10.10 -12.63
N SER A 445 -10.53 11.25 -13.29
CA SER A 445 -11.50 11.42 -14.38
C SER A 445 -11.29 10.39 -15.50
N LEU A 446 -10.04 10.04 -15.82
CA LEU A 446 -9.76 9.04 -16.84
C LEU A 446 -10.30 7.65 -16.46
N PHE A 447 -10.22 7.28 -15.18
CA PHE A 447 -10.83 6.04 -14.70
C PHE A 447 -12.35 6.09 -14.83
N PHE A 448 -13.00 7.18 -14.41
CA PHE A 448 -14.46 7.31 -14.55
C PHE A 448 -14.92 7.24 -16.01
N ASP A 449 -14.22 7.93 -16.90
CA ASP A 449 -14.45 7.92 -18.36
C ASP A 449 -14.33 6.50 -18.96
N LYS A 450 -13.30 5.76 -18.55
CA LYS A 450 -13.12 4.38 -19.02
C LYS A 450 -14.16 3.43 -18.42
N PHE A 451 -14.50 3.61 -17.15
CA PHE A 451 -15.46 2.77 -16.44
C PHE A 451 -16.90 2.98 -16.93
N ASP A 452 -17.31 4.22 -17.19
CA ASP A 452 -18.64 4.51 -17.77
C ASP A 452 -18.79 3.97 -19.20
N CYS A 453 -17.72 4.01 -20.01
CA CYS A 453 -17.69 3.40 -21.34
C CYS A 453 -17.87 1.88 -21.28
N GLU A 454 -17.24 1.21 -20.31
CA GLU A 454 -17.40 -0.23 -20.12
C GLU A 454 -18.84 -0.60 -19.71
N ILE A 455 -19.46 0.20 -18.83
CA ILE A 455 -20.88 0.04 -18.47
C ILE A 455 -21.77 0.22 -19.70
N LEU A 456 -21.52 1.26 -20.51
CA LEU A 456 -22.31 1.55 -21.71
C LEU A 456 -22.17 0.45 -22.77
N ALA A 457 -20.96 -0.10 -22.93
CA ALA A 457 -20.70 -1.22 -23.81
C ALA A 457 -21.47 -2.47 -23.35
N ASP A 458 -21.53 -2.73 -22.04
CA ASP A 458 -22.30 -3.83 -21.47
C ASP A 458 -23.80 -3.66 -21.75
N ILE A 459 -24.39 -2.49 -21.46
CA ILE A 459 -25.79 -2.16 -21.76
C ILE A 459 -26.15 -2.44 -23.24
N SER A 460 -25.19 -2.21 -24.14
CA SER A 460 -25.40 -2.36 -25.59
C SER A 460 -25.29 -3.81 -26.09
N ARG A 461 -25.01 -4.79 -25.22
CA ARG A 461 -24.79 -6.19 -25.64
C ARG A 461 -26.11 -6.90 -26.01
N PRO A 462 -26.14 -7.67 -27.12
CA PRO A 462 -27.33 -8.41 -27.58
C PRO A 462 -27.82 -9.51 -26.63
N SER A 463 -27.03 -9.89 -25.62
CA SER A 463 -27.30 -10.99 -24.69
C SER A 463 -28.38 -10.70 -23.65
N TYR A 464 -28.86 -9.45 -23.55
CA TYR A 464 -30.08 -9.12 -22.79
C TYR A 464 -31.32 -9.54 -23.59
N GLY A 465 -31.53 -10.86 -23.68
CA GLY A 465 -32.69 -11.49 -24.30
C GLY A 465 -33.98 -11.08 -23.58
N SER A 466 -34.94 -10.55 -24.33
CA SER A 466 -36.15 -9.86 -23.86
C SER A 466 -35.85 -8.68 -22.93
N LEU A 467 -35.84 -7.50 -23.54
CA LEU A 467 -35.72 -6.19 -22.91
C LEU A 467 -37.00 -5.84 -22.13
N LYS A 468 -37.31 -6.57 -21.06
CA LYS A 468 -38.35 -6.19 -20.10
C LYS A 468 -37.70 -5.67 -18.84
N VAL A 469 -38.04 -4.44 -18.46
CA VAL A 469 -37.65 -3.88 -17.17
C VAL A 469 -38.52 -4.55 -16.12
N ALA A 470 -37.96 -5.48 -15.33
CA ALA A 470 -38.74 -6.29 -14.39
C ALA A 470 -39.22 -5.51 -13.14
N GLN A 471 -38.85 -4.25 -13.03
CA GLN A 471 -39.13 -3.40 -11.88
C GLN A 471 -40.15 -2.32 -12.24
N ASN A 472 -41.26 -2.27 -11.51
CA ASN A 472 -42.25 -1.19 -11.60
C ASN A 472 -41.62 0.17 -11.29
N GLU A 473 -42.22 1.25 -11.80
CA GLU A 473 -41.83 2.61 -11.47
C GLU A 473 -41.67 2.79 -9.95
N ALA A 474 -40.56 3.39 -9.55
CA ALA A 474 -40.29 3.73 -8.17
C ALA A 474 -40.54 5.22 -7.95
N LYS A 475 -40.50 5.67 -6.69
CA LYS A 475 -40.72 7.08 -6.33
C LYS A 475 -39.82 8.06 -7.10
N ILE A 476 -38.63 7.63 -7.58
CA ILE A 476 -37.63 8.46 -8.27
C ILE A 476 -37.46 8.10 -9.76
N ILE A 477 -37.88 6.90 -10.17
CA ILE A 477 -37.68 6.40 -11.54
C ILE A 477 -38.98 6.57 -12.33
N GLU A 478 -38.87 7.13 -13.51
CA GLU A 478 -39.98 7.41 -14.40
C GLU A 478 -39.73 6.78 -15.77
N PHE A 479 -40.62 5.89 -16.20
CA PHE A 479 -40.57 5.32 -17.54
C PHE A 479 -41.38 6.18 -18.49
N LYS A 480 -40.87 6.33 -19.72
CA LYS A 480 -41.55 7.05 -20.79
C LYS A 480 -41.36 6.29 -22.08
N SER A 481 -42.45 5.97 -22.76
CA SER A 481 -42.40 5.25 -24.04
C SER A 481 -41.66 6.06 -25.11
N ARG A 482 -41.35 5.41 -26.25
CA ARG A 482 -40.75 6.10 -27.39
C ARG A 482 -41.60 7.27 -27.87
N ASP A 483 -42.92 7.12 -27.80
CA ASP A 483 -43.89 8.10 -28.28
C ASP A 483 -43.87 9.40 -27.45
N TYR A 484 -43.42 9.33 -26.20
CA TYR A 484 -43.24 10.53 -25.37
C TYR A 484 -42.22 11.51 -25.97
N MET A 485 -41.27 10.98 -26.75
CA MET A 485 -40.24 11.76 -27.43
C MET A 485 -40.67 12.19 -28.84
N VAL A 486 -41.83 11.76 -29.36
CA VAL A 486 -42.28 12.16 -30.71
C VAL A 486 -42.83 13.58 -30.70
N GLY A 487 -42.37 14.42 -31.64
CA GLY A 487 -42.85 15.79 -31.80
C GLY A 487 -41.77 16.79 -32.23
N LYS A 488 -42.11 18.08 -32.18
CA LYS A 488 -41.15 19.17 -32.45
C LYS A 488 -40.19 19.33 -31.27
N ASN A 489 -38.99 19.85 -31.56
CA ASN A 489 -37.95 20.11 -30.55
C ASN A 489 -38.35 21.20 -29.53
N GLU A 490 -39.47 21.90 -29.73
CA GLU A 490 -40.03 22.88 -28.78
C GLU A 490 -41.00 22.25 -27.79
N ASP A 491 -41.70 21.19 -28.22
CA ASP A 491 -42.78 20.58 -27.45
C ASP A 491 -42.24 19.53 -26.49
N ILE A 492 -41.21 18.78 -26.91
CA ILE A 492 -40.57 17.74 -26.08
C ILE A 492 -39.98 18.34 -24.78
N PRO A 493 -39.17 19.41 -24.82
CA PRO A 493 -38.63 20.03 -23.60
C PRO A 493 -39.73 20.54 -22.66
N LYS A 494 -40.77 21.18 -23.19
CA LYS A 494 -41.89 21.70 -22.38
C LYS A 494 -42.64 20.58 -21.68
N ARG A 495 -42.86 19.46 -22.38
CA ARG A 495 -43.52 18.28 -21.83
C ARG A 495 -42.70 17.66 -20.69
N ILE A 496 -41.40 17.48 -20.91
CA ILE A 496 -40.48 16.99 -19.90
C ILE A 496 -40.43 17.95 -18.69
N ALA A 497 -40.27 19.26 -18.92
CA ALA A 497 -40.21 20.26 -17.85
C ALA A 497 -41.50 20.32 -17.02
N THR A 498 -42.66 20.22 -17.67
CA THR A 498 -43.97 20.21 -17.01
C THR A 498 -44.13 18.96 -16.14
N ASP A 499 -43.82 17.78 -16.70
CA ASP A 499 -43.91 16.52 -15.97
C ASP A 499 -42.93 16.50 -14.78
N LEU A 500 -41.69 16.96 -15.01
CA LEU A 500 -40.67 17.10 -13.98
C LEU A 500 -41.17 18.02 -12.85
N LYS A 501 -41.73 19.19 -13.16
CA LYS A 501 -42.27 20.13 -12.17
C LYS A 501 -43.39 19.51 -11.32
N ASN A 502 -44.25 18.71 -11.94
CA ASN A 502 -45.33 18.03 -11.22
C ASN A 502 -44.79 16.92 -10.30
N LYS A 503 -43.70 16.26 -10.70
CA LYS A 503 -43.17 15.05 -10.05
C LYS A 503 -42.00 15.29 -9.09
N LEU A 504 -41.39 16.48 -9.12
CA LEU A 504 -40.36 16.90 -8.16
C LEU A 504 -40.93 17.32 -6.79
N ASN A 505 -42.25 17.42 -6.64
CA ASN A 505 -42.87 17.80 -5.36
C ASN A 505 -42.49 16.84 -4.21
N ASP A 506 -42.23 15.56 -4.51
CA ASP A 506 -41.98 14.53 -3.51
C ASP A 506 -40.51 14.09 -3.37
N ASN A 507 -39.63 14.46 -4.31
CA ASN A 507 -38.20 14.08 -4.30
C ASN A 507 -37.33 15.16 -4.97
N PRO A 508 -36.07 15.36 -4.52
CA PRO A 508 -35.20 16.42 -5.04
C PRO A 508 -34.71 16.17 -6.48
N PHE A 509 -34.95 14.98 -7.05
CA PHE A 509 -34.62 14.63 -8.42
C PHE A 509 -35.52 13.49 -8.94
N LYS A 510 -35.56 13.34 -10.27
CA LYS A 510 -36.23 12.26 -10.99
C LYS A 510 -35.31 11.74 -12.10
N ILE A 511 -35.38 10.45 -12.39
CA ILE A 511 -34.62 9.81 -13.46
C ILE A 511 -35.59 9.33 -14.51
N TYR A 512 -35.48 9.90 -15.70
CA TYR A 512 -36.32 9.56 -16.84
C TYR A 512 -35.62 8.52 -17.72
N PHE A 513 -36.31 7.40 -17.93
CA PHE A 513 -35.92 6.36 -18.85
C PHE A 513 -36.81 6.44 -20.08
N PHE A 514 -36.33 7.13 -21.11
CA PHE A 514 -37.04 7.27 -22.37
C PHE A 514 -36.83 6.05 -23.28
N GLY A 515 -37.91 5.59 -23.90
CA GLY A 515 -37.94 4.35 -24.66
C GLY A 515 -38.19 3.13 -23.80
N VAL A 516 -38.99 3.26 -22.74
CA VAL A 516 -39.55 2.12 -21.97
C VAL A 516 -41.06 2.33 -21.92
N ASP A 517 -41.82 1.37 -22.46
CA ASP A 517 -43.28 1.46 -22.42
C ASP A 517 -43.79 1.27 -20.98
N GLU A 518 -44.58 2.22 -20.48
CA GLU A 518 -45.02 2.27 -19.09
C GLU A 518 -45.92 1.08 -18.70
N GLN A 519 -46.69 0.54 -19.66
CA GLN A 519 -47.69 -0.49 -19.41
C GLN A 519 -47.12 -1.90 -19.55
N THR A 520 -46.27 -2.10 -20.56
CA THR A 520 -45.68 -3.39 -20.92
C THR A 520 -44.29 -3.60 -20.33
N GLN A 521 -43.64 -2.51 -19.90
CA GLN A 521 -42.25 -2.46 -19.42
C GLN A 521 -41.23 -2.92 -20.46
N GLU A 522 -41.62 -2.96 -21.74
CA GLU A 522 -40.76 -3.33 -22.84
C GLU A 522 -39.91 -2.13 -23.28
N LEU A 523 -38.62 -2.35 -23.60
CA LEU A 523 -37.82 -1.28 -24.17
C LEU A 523 -38.17 -1.03 -25.63
N GLU A 524 -38.42 0.23 -25.91
CA GLU A 524 -38.68 0.82 -27.20
C GLU A 524 -37.57 1.83 -27.57
N PRO A 525 -36.37 1.36 -27.92
CA PRO A 525 -35.20 2.23 -28.09
C PRO A 525 -35.45 3.37 -29.08
N LEU A 526 -34.90 4.55 -28.78
CA LEU A 526 -34.98 5.72 -29.66
C LEU A 526 -34.01 5.56 -30.83
N SER A 527 -34.48 5.80 -32.05
CA SER A 527 -33.63 5.67 -33.24
C SER A 527 -32.62 6.82 -33.31
N ASN A 528 -31.32 6.50 -33.38
CA ASN A 528 -30.24 7.48 -33.61
C ASN A 528 -30.43 8.32 -34.89
N LYS A 529 -31.15 7.82 -35.90
CA LYS A 529 -31.49 8.61 -37.11
C LYS A 529 -32.42 9.77 -36.79
N LYS A 530 -33.31 9.60 -35.80
CA LYS A 530 -34.29 10.61 -35.37
C LYS A 530 -33.82 11.41 -34.15
N PHE A 531 -32.96 10.82 -33.32
CA PHE A 531 -32.40 11.39 -32.09
C PHE A 531 -30.87 11.33 -32.13
N ASN A 532 -30.28 12.11 -33.05
CA ASN A 532 -28.82 12.28 -33.05
C ASN A 532 -28.37 13.18 -31.89
N SER A 533 -27.07 13.21 -31.62
CA SER A 533 -26.43 14.01 -30.57
C SER A 533 -26.86 15.49 -30.62
N ASP A 534 -26.97 16.07 -31.81
CA ASP A 534 -27.34 17.48 -31.99
C ASP A 534 -28.76 17.76 -31.53
N ARG A 535 -29.69 16.87 -31.87
CA ARG A 535 -31.09 16.99 -31.46
C ARG A 535 -31.22 16.80 -29.95
N VAL A 536 -30.53 15.81 -29.37
CA VAL A 536 -30.52 15.56 -27.93
C VAL A 536 -29.97 16.79 -27.20
N GLY A 537 -28.81 17.31 -27.60
CA GLY A 537 -28.23 18.52 -27.00
C GLY A 537 -29.08 19.78 -27.20
N SER A 538 -29.89 19.87 -28.25
CA SER A 538 -30.88 20.94 -28.43
C SER A 538 -32.05 20.82 -27.45
N ILE A 539 -32.55 19.60 -27.23
CA ILE A 539 -33.60 19.31 -26.25
C ILE A 539 -33.10 19.60 -24.83
N GLU A 540 -31.92 19.11 -24.44
CA GLU A 540 -31.31 19.34 -23.12
C GLU A 540 -31.18 20.83 -22.79
N ARG A 541 -30.62 21.63 -23.71
CA ARG A 541 -30.48 23.09 -23.52
C ARG A 541 -31.82 23.78 -23.32
N ARG A 542 -32.86 23.32 -24.01
CA ARG A 542 -34.20 23.90 -23.90
C ARG A 542 -34.93 23.47 -22.63
N ILE A 543 -34.64 22.29 -22.08
CA ILE A 543 -35.17 21.88 -20.77
C ILE A 543 -34.67 22.82 -19.67
N ILE A 544 -33.39 23.23 -19.72
CA ILE A 544 -32.79 24.15 -18.72
C ILE A 544 -33.38 25.57 -18.80
N LEU A 545 -33.88 25.97 -19.97
CA LEU A 545 -34.44 27.31 -20.22
C LEU A 545 -35.94 27.42 -19.88
N ASN A 546 -36.62 26.31 -19.62
CA ASN A 546 -38.01 26.27 -19.16
C ASN A 546 -38.06 25.93 -17.67
#